data_AF-A0A8C4YJ45-F1
#
_entry.id   AF-A0A8C4YJ45-F1
#
_cell.length_a   1.000
_cell.length_b   1.000
_cell.length_c   1.000
_cell.angle_alpha   90.00
_cell.angle_beta   90.00
_cell.angle_gamma   90.00
#
_symmetry.space_group_name_H-M   'P 1'
#
loop_
_entity.id
_entity.type
_entity.pdbx_description
1 polymer ?
#
loop_
_entity_poly.entity_id
_entity_poly.type
_entity_poly.pdbx_seq_one_letter_code
_entity_poly.pdbx_strand_id
1 'polypeptide(L)'
;MVIPSRILRKWDFSKYYVSNFSRDLLSKIWSDPLFSVQDLNAALYRKVKALNQVRLLRIQLLHLKNMFKTCRLAKELLDSFDTVPGHLTEDLHLYSLNDLNATKKGELVPRLMELIKAGTLHIERCMPRDLLLAQTPLPCPGSQVSRQKSRRQRCPPAILQLPTQLMLASSYRWD
;
A
#
# COMPACT_ATOMS: atom_id res chain seq x y z
N MET A 1 17.35 -12.66 -24.10
CA MET A 1 16.12 -12.06 -23.54
C MET A 1 15.80 -12.74 -22.21
N VAL A 2 15.15 -12.05 -21.27
CA VAL A 2 14.64 -12.72 -20.06
C VAL A 2 13.35 -13.47 -20.37
N ILE A 3 13.06 -14.54 -19.63
CA ILE A 3 11.87 -15.37 -19.86
C ILE A 3 10.87 -15.15 -18.72
N PRO A 4 9.65 -14.61 -18.98
CA PRO A 4 8.68 -14.27 -17.95
C PRO A 4 8.33 -15.44 -17.01
N SER A 5 8.16 -16.64 -17.56
CA SER A 5 7.82 -17.83 -16.77
C SER A 5 8.91 -18.22 -15.77
N ARG A 6 10.20 -17.97 -16.09
CA ARG A 6 11.32 -18.24 -15.18
C ARG A 6 11.41 -17.20 -14.06
N ILE A 7 11.15 -15.93 -14.39
CA ILE A 7 11.06 -14.85 -13.39
C ILE A 7 9.98 -15.20 -12.36
N LEU A 8 8.78 -15.53 -12.82
CA LEU A 8 7.63 -15.76 -11.93
C LEU A 8 7.72 -17.06 -11.11
N ARG A 9 8.42 -18.08 -11.60
CA ARG A 9 8.56 -19.36 -10.89
C ARG A 9 9.77 -19.40 -9.97
N LYS A 10 10.92 -18.90 -10.44
CA LYS A 10 12.23 -19.08 -9.79
C LYS A 10 12.93 -17.76 -9.45
N TRP A 11 12.32 -16.61 -9.77
CA TRP A 11 12.97 -15.30 -9.64
C TRP A 11 14.29 -15.20 -10.43
N ASP A 12 14.32 -15.87 -11.59
CA ASP A 12 15.50 -15.95 -12.46
C ASP A 12 15.39 -14.97 -13.64
N PHE A 13 16.36 -14.06 -13.71
CA PHE A 13 16.46 -13.01 -14.75
C PHE A 13 17.67 -13.23 -15.66
N SER A 14 18.18 -14.46 -15.73
CA SER A 14 19.22 -14.82 -16.68
C SER A 14 18.74 -14.60 -18.11
N LYS A 15 19.66 -14.20 -18.99
CA LYS A 15 19.36 -14.00 -20.41
C LYS A 15 19.46 -15.34 -21.13
N TYR A 16 18.42 -15.67 -21.89
CA TYR A 16 18.38 -16.86 -22.73
C TYR A 16 18.26 -16.48 -24.20
N TYR A 17 18.71 -17.39 -25.07
CA TYR A 17 18.46 -17.31 -26.50
C TYR A 17 16.99 -17.57 -26.78
N VAL A 18 16.38 -16.72 -27.60
CA VAL A 18 14.99 -16.80 -28.04
C VAL A 18 14.94 -16.43 -29.52
N SER A 19 13.88 -16.85 -30.22
CA SER A 19 13.68 -16.42 -31.61
C SER A 19 13.55 -14.90 -31.72
N ASN A 20 13.84 -14.34 -32.89
CA ASN A 20 13.69 -12.91 -33.15
C ASN A 20 12.25 -12.43 -32.87
N PHE A 21 11.25 -13.20 -33.31
CA PHE A 21 9.85 -12.91 -33.03
C PHE A 21 9.56 -12.81 -31.53
N SER A 22 9.98 -13.80 -30.74
CA SER A 22 9.75 -13.78 -29.29
C SER A 22 10.51 -12.64 -28.61
N ARG A 23 11.71 -12.31 -29.07
CA ARG A 23 12.46 -11.14 -28.57
C ARG A 23 11.65 -9.86 -28.81
N ASP A 24 11.19 -9.66 -30.04
CA ASP A 24 10.50 -8.43 -30.43
C ASP A 24 9.13 -8.32 -29.71
N LEU A 25 8.43 -9.45 -29.54
CA LEU A 25 7.22 -9.53 -28.72
C LEU A 25 7.49 -9.14 -27.27
N LEU A 26 8.49 -9.75 -26.64
CA LEU A 26 8.84 -9.50 -25.23
C LEU A 26 9.31 -8.05 -25.01
N SER A 27 9.93 -7.42 -26.01
CA SER A 27 10.27 -6.00 -25.97
C SER A 27 9.04 -5.10 -26.02
N LYS A 28 8.02 -5.46 -26.81
CA LYS A 28 6.76 -4.69 -26.91
C LYS A 28 5.98 -4.70 -25.59
N ILE A 29 5.87 -5.88 -24.95
CA ILE A 29 5.11 -6.03 -23.69
C ILE A 29 5.92 -5.71 -22.44
N TRP A 30 7.12 -5.12 -22.58
CA TRP A 30 8.06 -4.97 -21.46
C TRP A 30 7.48 -4.15 -20.30
N SER A 31 6.75 -3.09 -20.65
CA SER A 31 6.12 -2.17 -19.69
C SER A 31 4.64 -2.47 -19.45
N ASP A 32 4.08 -3.47 -20.13
CA ASP A 32 2.66 -3.79 -20.05
C ASP A 32 2.36 -4.56 -18.75
N PRO A 33 1.39 -4.13 -17.93
CA PRO A 33 1.05 -4.77 -16.67
C PRO A 33 0.21 -6.03 -16.91
N LEU A 34 0.87 -7.13 -17.31
CA LEU A 34 0.20 -8.37 -17.71
C LEU A 34 0.28 -9.50 -16.67
N PHE A 35 1.19 -9.40 -15.69
CA PHE A 35 1.54 -10.52 -14.82
C PHE A 35 0.96 -10.33 -13.42
N SER A 36 -0.11 -11.07 -13.10
CA SER A 36 -0.60 -11.19 -11.73
C SER A 36 0.24 -12.20 -10.94
N VAL A 37 1.08 -11.72 -10.01
CA VAL A 37 1.95 -12.61 -9.23
C VAL A 37 1.14 -13.52 -8.30
N GLN A 38 0.00 -13.04 -7.79
CA GLN A 38 -0.86 -13.83 -6.91
C GLN A 38 -1.43 -15.04 -7.64
N ASP A 39 -1.95 -14.85 -8.84
CA ASP A 39 -2.61 -15.92 -9.61
C ASP A 39 -1.59 -16.90 -10.21
N LEU A 40 -0.41 -16.40 -10.58
CA LEU A 40 0.64 -17.22 -11.21
C LEU A 40 1.47 -17.99 -10.17
N ASN A 41 1.87 -17.35 -9.07
CA ASN A 41 2.70 -17.96 -8.01
C ASN A 41 2.71 -17.12 -6.71
N ALA A 42 1.67 -17.20 -5.89
CA ALA A 42 1.59 -16.47 -4.63
C ALA A 42 2.76 -16.77 -3.65
N ALA A 43 3.36 -17.96 -3.72
CA ALA A 43 4.51 -18.31 -2.88
C ALA A 43 5.76 -17.46 -3.18
N LEU A 44 5.83 -16.82 -4.35
CA LEU A 44 6.94 -15.96 -4.74
C LEU A 44 7.13 -14.79 -3.77
N TYR A 45 6.04 -14.22 -3.25
CA TYR A 45 6.09 -13.18 -2.23
C TYR A 45 6.82 -13.63 -0.96
N ARG A 46 6.69 -14.91 -0.57
CA ARG A 46 7.39 -15.42 0.62
C ARG A 46 8.87 -15.70 0.35
N LYS A 47 9.19 -16.09 -0.89
CA LYS A 47 10.57 -16.44 -1.31
C LYS A 47 11.44 -15.22 -1.57
N VAL A 48 10.84 -14.12 -2.05
CA VAL A 48 11.58 -12.93 -2.49
C VAL A 48 11.24 -11.75 -1.58
N LYS A 49 12.15 -11.43 -0.67
CA LYS A 49 11.98 -10.34 0.30
C LYS A 49 11.70 -8.98 -0.36
N ALA A 50 12.47 -8.62 -1.38
CA ALA A 50 12.30 -7.35 -2.11
C ALA A 50 10.91 -7.21 -2.75
N LEU A 51 10.39 -8.29 -3.33
CA LEU A 51 9.05 -8.29 -3.92
C LEU A 51 7.96 -8.18 -2.85
N ASN A 52 8.14 -8.85 -1.71
CA ASN A 52 7.22 -8.69 -0.58
C ASN A 52 7.21 -7.26 -0.05
N GLN A 53 8.38 -6.64 0.07
CA GLN A 53 8.49 -5.26 0.50
C GLN A 53 7.74 -4.32 -0.46
N VAL A 54 7.95 -4.47 -1.78
CA VAL A 54 7.19 -3.71 -2.78
C VAL A 54 5.68 -3.92 -2.62
N ARG A 55 5.24 -5.17 -2.41
CA ARG A 55 3.81 -5.47 -2.17
C ARG A 55 3.27 -4.70 -0.96
N LEU A 56 3.99 -4.71 0.17
CA LEU A 56 3.57 -3.99 1.38
C LEU A 56 3.49 -2.47 1.15
N LEU A 57 4.46 -1.89 0.43
CA LEU A 57 4.46 -0.48 0.07
C LEU A 57 3.29 -0.14 -0.86
N ARG A 58 2.99 -0.99 -1.85
CA ARG A 58 1.82 -0.81 -2.73
C ARG A 58 0.50 -0.86 -1.96
N ILE A 59 0.38 -1.72 -0.95
CA ILE A 59 -0.78 -1.74 -0.05
C ILE A 59 -0.93 -0.38 0.63
N GLN A 60 0.15 0.19 1.19
CA GLN A 60 0.09 1.51 1.82
C GLN A 60 -0.30 2.61 0.82
N LEU A 61 0.29 2.61 -0.37
CA LEU A 61 -0.01 3.58 -1.43
C LEU A 61 -1.47 3.52 -1.89
N LEU A 62 -2.04 2.32 -2.03
CA LEU A 62 -3.45 2.17 -2.38
C LEU A 62 -4.37 2.86 -1.37
N HIS A 63 -4.10 2.65 -0.07
CA HIS A 63 -4.87 3.31 1.00
C HIS A 63 -4.69 4.83 0.96
N LEU A 64 -3.45 5.31 0.82
CA LEU A 64 -3.15 6.75 0.70
C LEU A 64 -3.87 7.38 -0.50
N LYS A 65 -3.78 6.76 -1.68
CA LYS A 65 -4.44 7.25 -2.91
C LYS A 65 -5.96 7.31 -2.73
N ASN A 66 -6.57 6.31 -2.08
CA ASN A 66 -8.00 6.32 -1.78
C ASN A 66 -8.41 7.45 -0.82
N MET A 67 -7.57 7.77 0.16
CA MET A 67 -7.81 8.93 1.04
C MET A 67 -7.64 10.26 0.31
N PHE A 68 -6.64 10.39 -0.57
CA PHE A 68 -6.40 11.63 -1.30
C PHE A 68 -7.47 11.93 -2.35
N LYS A 69 -8.12 10.91 -2.92
CA LYS A 69 -9.29 11.08 -3.80
C LYS A 69 -10.45 11.83 -3.13
N THR A 70 -10.57 11.77 -1.80
CA THR A 70 -11.60 12.48 -1.05
C THR A 70 -11.10 13.78 -0.41
N CYS A 71 -9.80 14.07 -0.50
CA CYS A 71 -9.19 15.28 0.04
C CYS A 71 -9.07 16.39 -1.02
N ARG A 72 -9.67 17.56 -0.75
CA ARG A 72 -9.63 18.71 -1.68
C ARG A 72 -8.25 19.37 -1.80
N LEU A 73 -7.41 19.22 -0.77
CA LEU A 73 -6.07 19.82 -0.69
C LEU A 73 -4.98 18.91 -1.26
N ALA A 74 -5.31 17.68 -1.65
CA ALA A 74 -4.34 16.68 -2.09
C ALA A 74 -4.11 16.65 -3.61
N LYS A 75 -4.59 17.64 -4.36
CA LYS A 75 -4.54 17.63 -5.84
C LYS A 75 -3.10 17.54 -6.37
N GLU A 76 -2.21 18.42 -5.92
CA GLU A 76 -0.79 18.40 -6.32
C GLU A 76 -0.07 17.11 -5.88
N LEU A 77 -0.52 16.52 -4.76
CA LEU A 77 0.02 15.26 -4.29
C LEU A 77 -0.45 14.08 -5.16
N LEU A 78 -1.71 14.07 -5.61
CA LEU A 78 -2.19 13.09 -6.58
C LEU A 78 -1.40 13.13 -7.88
N ASP A 79 -1.03 14.32 -8.37
CA ASP A 79 -0.17 14.46 -9.56
C ASP A 79 1.20 13.79 -9.36
N SER A 80 1.74 13.82 -8.12
CA SER A 80 2.99 13.12 -7.80
C SER A 80 2.83 11.59 -7.84
N PHE A 81 1.64 11.07 -7.51
CA PHE A 81 1.34 9.64 -7.61
C PHE A 81 1.20 9.18 -9.06
N ASP A 82 0.85 10.06 -9.98
CA ASP A 82 0.76 9.74 -11.42
C ASP A 82 2.15 9.67 -12.10
N THR A 83 3.22 10.05 -11.40
CA THR A 83 4.61 9.86 -11.90
C THR A 83 5.04 8.40 -11.95
N VAL A 84 4.36 7.53 -11.21
CA VAL A 84 4.52 6.08 -11.28
C VAL A 84 3.37 5.48 -12.10
N PRO A 85 3.60 4.38 -12.84
CA PRO A 85 2.53 3.72 -13.59
C PRO A 85 1.30 3.42 -12.72
N GLY A 86 0.11 3.77 -13.21
CA GLY A 86 -1.14 3.71 -12.45
C GLY A 86 -1.41 2.35 -11.80
N HIS A 87 -1.10 1.25 -12.50
CA HIS A 87 -1.25 -0.11 -11.99
C HIS A 87 -0.47 -0.35 -10.70
N LEU A 88 0.65 0.34 -10.47
CA LEU A 88 1.42 0.23 -9.23
C LEU A 88 0.66 0.74 -8.01
N THR A 89 -0.23 1.71 -8.20
CA THR A 89 -1.00 2.35 -7.13
C THR A 89 -2.44 1.84 -7.02
N GLU A 90 -2.92 1.08 -8.00
CA GLU A 90 -4.32 0.64 -8.10
C GLU A 90 -4.46 -0.88 -7.91
N ASP A 91 -3.60 -1.68 -8.55
CA ASP A 91 -3.70 -3.14 -8.55
C ASP A 91 -2.51 -3.81 -7.86
N LEU A 92 -2.68 -4.26 -6.62
CA LEU A 92 -1.58 -4.77 -5.77
C LEU A 92 -0.74 -5.90 -6.38
N HIS A 93 -1.36 -6.75 -7.19
CA HIS A 93 -0.79 -8.01 -7.67
C HIS A 93 -0.34 -7.98 -9.12
N LEU A 94 -0.66 -6.93 -9.86
CA LEU A 94 -0.36 -6.79 -11.28
C LEU A 94 1.01 -6.13 -11.46
N TYR A 95 1.86 -6.72 -12.31
CA TYR A 95 3.20 -6.23 -12.61
C TYR A 95 3.53 -6.36 -14.10
N SER A 96 4.37 -5.45 -14.58
CA SER A 96 5.07 -5.59 -15.87
C SER A 96 6.43 -6.27 -15.70
N LEU A 97 7.07 -6.67 -16.81
CA LEU A 97 8.45 -7.16 -16.76
C LEU A 97 9.42 -6.09 -16.26
N ASN A 98 9.16 -4.83 -16.63
CA ASN A 98 9.93 -3.69 -16.16
C ASN A 98 9.86 -3.56 -14.63
N ASP A 99 8.69 -3.69 -14.02
CA ASP A 99 8.52 -3.55 -12.57
C ASP A 99 9.22 -4.67 -11.81
N LEU A 100 9.13 -5.92 -12.30
CA LEU A 100 9.82 -7.06 -11.71
C LEU A 100 11.35 -6.88 -11.79
N ASN A 101 11.83 -6.33 -12.91
CA ASN A 101 13.23 -6.01 -13.09
C ASN A 101 13.70 -4.84 -12.19
N ALA A 102 12.90 -3.77 -12.08
CA ALA A 102 13.17 -2.65 -11.17
C ALA A 102 13.15 -3.08 -9.70
N THR A 103 12.25 -4.01 -9.34
CA THR A 103 12.20 -4.65 -8.02
C THR A 103 13.48 -5.43 -7.76
N LYS A 104 13.97 -6.21 -8.73
CA LYS A 104 15.23 -6.94 -8.61
C LYS A 104 16.42 -6.00 -8.39
N LYS A 105 16.46 -4.89 -9.14
CA LYS A 105 17.52 -3.88 -9.02
C LYS A 105 17.44 -3.06 -7.74
N GLY A 106 16.32 -3.12 -7.01
CA GLY A 106 16.10 -2.32 -5.81
C GLY A 106 15.70 -0.87 -6.10
N GLU A 107 15.40 -0.52 -7.35
CA GLU A 107 15.05 0.85 -7.76
C GLU A 107 13.60 1.20 -7.41
N LEU A 108 12.71 0.20 -7.35
CA LEU A 108 11.29 0.44 -7.13
C LEU A 108 10.95 0.81 -5.68
N VAL A 109 11.60 0.17 -4.71
CA VAL A 109 11.38 0.40 -3.27
C VAL A 109 11.55 1.87 -2.85
N PRO A 110 12.70 2.53 -3.12
CA PRO A 110 12.90 3.92 -2.69
C PRO A 110 11.89 4.87 -3.34
N ARG A 111 11.53 4.62 -4.60
CA ARG A 111 10.56 5.41 -5.35
C ARG A 111 9.16 5.35 -4.73
N LEU A 112 8.70 4.17 -4.34
CA LEU A 112 7.43 4.00 -3.63
C LEU A 112 7.47 4.60 -2.22
N MET A 113 8.60 4.47 -1.52
CA MET A 113 8.77 5.06 -0.18
C MET A 113 8.71 6.58 -0.20
N GLU A 114 9.24 7.24 -1.23
CA GLU A 114 9.16 8.69 -1.38
C GLU A 114 7.72 9.18 -1.49
N LEU A 115 6.89 8.49 -2.28
CA LEU A 115 5.46 8.77 -2.40
C LEU A 115 4.72 8.56 -1.08
N ILE A 116 5.05 7.48 -0.34
CA ILE A 116 4.47 7.24 0.99
C ILE A 116 4.84 8.38 1.95
N LYS A 117 6.11 8.80 1.97
CA LYS A 117 6.56 9.92 2.82
C LYS A 117 5.85 11.22 2.49
N ALA A 118 5.71 11.55 1.21
CA ALA A 118 4.95 12.72 0.77
C ALA A 118 3.48 12.62 1.22
N GLY A 119 2.90 11.43 1.10
CA GLY A 119 1.54 11.13 1.57
C GLY A 119 1.36 11.29 3.08
N THR A 120 2.27 10.75 3.89
CA THR A 120 2.20 10.86 5.34
C THR A 120 2.37 12.31 5.80
N LEU A 121 3.30 13.06 5.20
CA LEU A 121 3.47 14.49 5.48
C LEU A 121 2.23 15.31 5.14
N HIS A 122 1.51 14.96 4.08
CA HIS A 122 0.24 15.59 3.76
C HIS A 122 -0.82 15.29 4.82
N ILE A 123 -0.97 14.04 5.24
CA ILE A 123 -1.95 13.67 6.28
C ILE A 123 -1.70 14.46 7.58
N GLU A 124 -0.44 14.56 8.01
CA GLU A 124 -0.04 15.30 9.20
C GLU A 124 -0.36 16.81 9.13
N ARG A 125 -0.34 17.39 7.92
CA ARG A 125 -0.56 18.84 7.70
C ARG A 125 -2.00 19.18 7.33
N CYS A 126 -2.69 18.26 6.67
CA CYS A 126 -4.01 18.48 6.08
C CYS A 126 -5.15 18.23 7.07
N MET A 127 -4.92 17.44 8.12
CA MET A 127 -5.88 17.35 9.22
C MET A 127 -5.78 18.63 10.07
N PRO A 128 -6.88 19.40 10.24
CA PRO A 128 -6.89 20.43 11.27
C PRO A 128 -6.68 19.76 12.62
N ARG A 129 -5.82 20.35 13.47
CA ARG A 129 -5.57 19.89 14.85
C ARG A 129 -6.83 19.91 15.75
N ASP A 130 -7.99 20.23 15.21
CA ASP A 130 -9.23 20.43 15.95
C ASP A 130 -10.02 19.15 16.25
N LEU A 131 -9.65 18.00 15.66
CA LEU A 131 -10.25 16.72 16.07
C LEU A 131 -9.62 16.09 17.33
N LEU A 132 -8.55 16.68 17.88
CA LEU A 132 -7.98 16.29 19.18
C LEU A 132 -8.59 17.05 20.36
N LEU A 133 -9.44 18.06 20.13
CA LEU A 133 -10.13 18.82 21.19
C LEU A 133 -11.62 18.48 21.36
N ALA A 134 -12.17 17.56 20.55
CA ALA A 134 -13.52 17.02 20.76
C ALA A 134 -13.60 15.91 21.82
N GLN A 135 -12.63 15.86 22.75
CA GLN A 135 -12.77 15.19 24.05
C GLN A 135 -12.90 16.23 25.16
N THR A 136 -13.73 17.26 24.95
CA THR A 136 -14.32 17.97 26.07
C THR A 136 -15.57 17.18 26.48
N PRO A 137 -15.65 16.68 27.74
CA PRO A 137 -16.88 16.05 28.19
C PRO A 137 -18.00 17.10 28.16
N LEU A 138 -19.09 16.78 27.46
CA LEU A 138 -20.32 17.56 27.50
C LEU A 138 -20.76 17.76 28.97
N PRO A 139 -21.09 18.98 29.42
CA PRO A 139 -21.72 19.15 30.71
C PRO A 139 -23.16 18.65 30.63
N CYS A 140 -23.48 17.60 31.38
CA CYS A 140 -24.86 17.14 31.55
C CYS A 140 -25.67 18.22 32.27
N PRO A 141 -26.83 18.66 31.74
CA PRO A 141 -27.73 19.53 32.47
C PRO A 141 -28.48 18.69 33.51
N GLY A 142 -28.14 18.93 34.78
CA GLY A 142 -28.97 18.69 35.97
C GLY A 142 -29.68 17.34 36.11
N SER A 143 -29.17 16.47 36.99
CA SER A 143 -30.04 15.59 37.77
C SER A 143 -29.31 15.07 39.01
N GLN A 144 -30.01 15.18 40.13
CA GLN A 144 -29.49 14.99 41.47
C GLN A 144 -29.20 13.52 41.84
N VAL A 145 -28.37 13.40 42.87
CA VAL A 145 -27.99 12.20 43.62
C VAL A 145 -29.17 11.26 43.90
N SER A 146 -29.02 9.96 43.62
CA SER A 146 -29.47 8.89 44.53
C SER A 146 -29.05 7.47 44.08
N ARG A 147 -28.84 6.64 45.10
CA ARG A 147 -28.28 5.27 45.12
C ARG A 147 -29.18 4.23 44.44
N GLN A 148 -28.53 3.19 43.88
CA GLN A 148 -28.70 1.74 44.16
C GLN A 148 -28.67 0.83 42.91
N LYS A 149 -27.80 -0.20 43.03
CA LYS A 149 -27.88 -1.59 42.51
C LYS A 149 -28.69 -1.84 41.22
N SER A 150 -28.04 -2.39 40.19
CA SER A 150 -28.37 -3.72 39.62
C SER A 150 -27.75 -3.95 38.21
N ARG A 151 -27.17 -5.14 38.04
CA ARG A 151 -26.95 -5.92 36.79
C ARG A 151 -26.13 -5.31 35.64
N ARG A 152 -24.88 -5.80 35.54
CA ARG A 152 -24.09 -5.81 34.28
C ARG A 152 -24.79 -6.72 33.25
N GLN A 153 -25.50 -6.13 32.30
CA GLN A 153 -25.83 -6.78 31.03
C GLN A 153 -24.73 -6.48 30.01
N ARG A 154 -24.15 -7.55 29.47
CA ARG A 154 -23.18 -7.55 28.37
C ARG A 154 -23.93 -7.39 27.05
N CYS A 155 -23.53 -6.42 26.22
CA CYS A 155 -23.80 -6.44 24.78
C CYS A 155 -22.54 -6.95 24.04
N PRO A 156 -22.65 -7.87 23.05
CA PRO A 156 -21.57 -8.25 22.13
C PRO A 156 -21.54 -7.31 20.89
N PRO A 157 -20.54 -7.43 19.99
CA PRO A 157 -19.75 -6.30 19.52
C PRO A 157 -20.18 -5.75 18.14
N ALA A 158 -19.92 -4.47 17.90
CA ALA A 158 -19.88 -3.87 16.57
C ALA A 158 -18.54 -3.15 16.37
N ILE A 159 -17.61 -3.93 15.81
CA ILE A 159 -16.45 -3.59 14.97
C ILE A 159 -16.12 -2.09 14.91
N LEU A 160 -15.19 -1.68 15.77
CA LEU A 160 -14.42 -0.45 15.65
C LEU A 160 -12.93 -0.82 15.70
N GLN A 161 -12.43 -1.24 14.55
CA GLN A 161 -11.03 -1.47 14.21
C GLN A 161 -11.01 -1.26 12.69
N LEU A 162 -10.36 -0.28 12.08
CA LEU A 162 -9.11 0.41 12.35
C LEU A 162 -9.23 1.87 11.88
N PRO A 163 -8.51 2.82 12.53
CA PRO A 163 -7.41 3.44 11.78
C PRO A 163 -6.11 3.61 12.59
N THR A 164 -5.93 2.86 13.69
CA THR A 164 -4.77 3.05 14.58
C THR A 164 -3.63 2.05 14.38
N GLN A 165 -3.82 0.90 13.70
CA GLN A 165 -2.70 -0.03 13.47
C GLN A 165 -1.76 0.40 12.34
N LEU A 166 -2.16 1.32 11.46
CA LEU A 166 -1.25 1.89 10.45
C LEU A 166 -0.25 2.89 11.05
N MET A 167 -0.56 3.48 12.21
CA MET A 167 0.36 4.40 12.91
C MET A 167 1.36 3.70 13.83
N LEU A 168 1.15 2.43 14.19
CA LEU A 168 2.08 1.66 15.03
C LEU A 168 3.16 0.89 14.23
N ALA A 169 3.11 0.93 12.90
CA ALA A 169 4.14 0.29 12.07
C ALA A 169 5.44 1.11 11.97
N SER A 170 5.48 2.36 12.47
CA SER A 170 6.71 3.16 12.59
C SER A 170 7.67 2.68 13.70
N SER A 171 7.34 1.61 14.43
CA SER A 171 8.25 0.98 15.41
C SER A 171 8.89 -0.32 14.95
N TYR A 172 8.69 -0.77 13.70
CA TYR A 172 9.53 -1.84 13.14
C TYR A 172 10.86 -1.25 12.69
N ARG A 173 11.75 -1.15 13.68
CA ARG A 173 13.19 -0.96 13.63
C ARG A 173 13.81 -1.83 12.52
N TRP A 174 14.38 -1.18 11.50
CA TRP A 174 15.26 -1.82 10.53
C TRP A 174 16.67 -1.83 11.12
N ASP A 175 17.01 -2.91 11.84
CA ASP A 175 18.38 -3.39 12.03
C ASP A 175 18.57 -4.64 11.17
#